data_AF-A0A961GZP4-F1
#
_entry.id   AF-A0A961GZP4-F1
#
_cell.length_a   1.000
_cell.length_b   1.000
_cell.length_c   1.000
_cell.angle_alpha   90.00
_cell.angle_beta   90.00
_cell.angle_gamma   90.00
#
_symmetry.space_group_name_H-M   'P 1'
#
loop_
_entity.id
_entity.type
_entity.pdbx_description
1 polymer ?
#
loop_
_entity_poly.entity_id
_entity_poly.type
_entity_poly.pdbx_seq_one_letter_code
_entity_poly.pdbx_strand_id
1 'polypeptide(L)'
;MKTLIRLTIAASLIAAATIAKVQNGYYAAGYYAAPQAQAAYQAQQQANAQAWAAYHAQQANAQAWANYYAQQQAAQQAAAQRAAAQRAARPAVAGNSQIRFDGRFAAVGQTAPQALQFAVYAANTLQNKPYVLGGGHRNIEDSAYDCSSSTSYVLIKAGLLNRCLSSKEFATYGQAGEGRFITIWVKPGEHVFMTICGLRMDTSGQVAGEGPRWRTKGRSYAGFSPRHPFGM
;
A
#
# COMPACT_ATOMS: atom_id res chain seq x y z
N MET A 1 -1.59 -41.82 -29.15
CA MET A 1 -1.54 -41.69 -27.68
C MET A 1 -1.57 -40.21 -27.35
N LYS A 2 -2.72 -39.67 -26.92
CA LYS A 2 -2.93 -38.25 -26.61
C LYS A 2 -3.64 -38.20 -25.25
N THR A 3 -3.01 -37.60 -24.24
CA THR A 3 -3.63 -37.38 -22.92
C THR A 3 -3.99 -35.90 -22.81
N LEU A 4 -5.30 -35.63 -22.77
CA LEU A 4 -5.88 -34.32 -22.46
C LEU A 4 -6.48 -34.41 -21.05
N ILE A 5 -6.03 -33.54 -20.15
CA ILE A 5 -6.59 -33.35 -18.81
C ILE A 5 -7.76 -32.38 -18.93
N ARG A 6 -8.94 -32.76 -18.45
CA ARG A 6 -10.13 -31.89 -18.32
C ARG A 6 -10.57 -31.81 -16.85
N LEU A 7 -10.78 -30.56 -16.44
CA LEU A 7 -11.48 -30.05 -15.25
C LEU A 7 -12.78 -30.81 -14.94
N THR A 8 -13.05 -31.04 -13.65
CA THR A 8 -14.40 -31.29 -13.15
C THR A 8 -14.72 -30.42 -11.94
N ILE A 9 -15.77 -29.62 -12.12
CA ILE A 9 -16.50 -28.86 -11.11
C ILE A 9 -17.41 -29.86 -10.39
N ALA A 10 -17.39 -29.90 -9.05
CA ALA A 10 -18.35 -30.67 -8.27
C ALA A 10 -19.40 -29.72 -7.68
N ALA A 11 -20.62 -29.84 -8.21
CA ALA A 11 -21.82 -29.16 -7.74
C ALA A 11 -22.38 -29.84 -6.48
N SER A 12 -22.91 -29.02 -5.59
CA SER A 12 -23.59 -29.38 -4.35
C SER A 12 -24.82 -30.26 -4.59
N LEU A 13 -24.99 -31.33 -3.81
CA LEU A 13 -26.26 -32.06 -3.70
C LEU A 13 -26.62 -32.25 -2.23
N ILE A 14 -27.81 -31.76 -1.91
CA ILE A 14 -28.50 -31.81 -0.62
C ILE A 14 -28.98 -33.25 -0.41
N ALA A 15 -28.56 -33.91 0.66
CA ALA A 15 -29.10 -35.20 1.07
C ALA A 15 -30.19 -34.98 2.14
N ALA A 16 -31.46 -35.12 1.71
CA ALA A 16 -32.58 -35.31 2.62
C ALA A 16 -32.54 -36.75 3.17
N ALA A 17 -32.55 -36.90 4.49
CA ALA A 17 -32.57 -38.20 5.15
C ALA A 17 -34.00 -38.72 5.32
N THR A 18 -34.27 -39.95 4.88
CA THR A 18 -35.43 -40.75 5.30
C THR A 18 -35.01 -42.14 5.75
N ILE A 19 -35.78 -42.66 6.70
CA ILE A 19 -35.48 -43.66 7.75
C ILE A 19 -35.68 -45.11 7.29
N ALA A 20 -34.89 -46.07 7.82
CA ALA A 20 -35.35 -47.44 8.06
C ALA A 20 -34.61 -48.12 9.24
N LYS A 21 -35.37 -48.80 10.09
CA LYS A 21 -34.99 -49.47 11.35
C LYS A 21 -34.28 -50.81 11.11
N VAL A 22 -33.30 -51.13 11.98
CA VAL A 22 -32.91 -52.51 12.31
C VAL A 22 -32.81 -52.64 13.84
N GLN A 23 -33.35 -53.75 14.36
CA GLN A 23 -33.68 -54.00 15.76
C GLN A 23 -32.64 -54.92 16.44
N ASN A 24 -32.30 -54.59 17.68
CA ASN A 24 -31.76 -55.43 18.78
C ASN A 24 -30.30 -55.93 18.76
N GLY A 25 -29.52 -55.47 19.75
CA GLY A 25 -28.34 -56.16 20.27
C GLY A 25 -27.46 -55.29 21.19
N TYR A 26 -27.53 -55.54 22.51
CA TYR A 26 -26.65 -55.08 23.59
C TYR A 26 -26.88 -53.69 24.21
N TYR A 27 -27.32 -53.72 25.47
CA TYR A 27 -27.33 -52.61 26.41
C TYR A 27 -25.91 -52.32 26.94
N ALA A 28 -25.71 -51.06 27.35
CA ALA A 28 -24.63 -50.54 28.21
C ALA A 28 -23.33 -50.06 27.54
N ALA A 29 -23.41 -48.88 26.91
CA ALA A 29 -22.52 -47.76 27.25
C ALA A 29 -23.41 -46.55 27.57
N GLY A 30 -23.78 -46.43 28.85
CA GLY A 30 -24.66 -45.39 29.35
C GLY A 30 -24.08 -43.99 29.22
N TYR A 31 -24.91 -43.06 28.75
CA TYR A 31 -25.21 -41.77 29.37
C TYR A 31 -24.10 -40.78 29.79
N TYR A 32 -22.84 -40.94 29.37
CA TYR A 32 -21.76 -39.98 29.71
C TYR A 32 -21.17 -39.19 28.54
N ALA A 33 -21.77 -39.26 27.34
CA ALA A 33 -21.32 -38.51 26.15
C ALA A 33 -22.25 -37.38 25.71
N ALA A 34 -23.43 -37.22 26.35
CA ALA A 34 -24.43 -36.24 25.94
C ALA A 34 -24.03 -34.78 26.22
N PRO A 35 -23.46 -34.42 27.39
CA PRO A 35 -23.00 -33.05 27.65
C PRO A 35 -21.86 -32.63 26.73
N GLN A 36 -20.92 -33.52 26.43
CA GLN A 36 -19.76 -33.25 25.57
C GLN A 36 -20.19 -33.08 24.11
N ALA A 37 -21.14 -33.88 23.62
CA ALA A 37 -21.71 -33.70 22.28
C ALA A 37 -22.47 -32.37 22.16
N GLN A 38 -23.24 -31.99 23.19
CA GLN A 38 -23.95 -30.71 23.22
C GLN A 38 -23.00 -29.51 23.32
N ALA A 39 -21.95 -29.60 24.14
CA ALA A 39 -20.91 -28.60 24.24
C ALA A 39 -20.14 -28.45 22.92
N ALA A 40 -19.85 -29.55 22.23
CA ALA A 40 -19.22 -29.53 20.91
C ALA A 40 -20.11 -28.85 19.86
N TYR A 41 -21.41 -29.12 19.87
CA TYR A 41 -22.37 -28.46 18.97
C TYR A 41 -22.47 -26.95 19.25
N GLN A 42 -22.52 -26.56 20.52
CA GLN A 42 -22.53 -25.13 20.90
C GLN A 42 -21.23 -24.42 20.52
N ALA A 43 -20.08 -25.05 20.75
CA ALA A 43 -18.78 -24.52 20.34
C ALA A 43 -18.69 -24.36 18.82
N GLN A 44 -19.22 -25.31 18.05
CA GLN A 44 -19.31 -25.22 16.59
C GLN A 44 -20.19 -24.04 16.15
N GLN A 45 -21.35 -23.84 16.78
CA GLN A 45 -22.21 -22.69 16.47
C GLN A 45 -21.54 -21.35 16.79
N GLN A 46 -20.81 -21.27 17.90
CA GLN A 46 -20.04 -20.08 18.26
C GLN A 46 -18.90 -19.81 17.26
N ALA A 47 -18.17 -20.84 16.83
CA ALA A 47 -17.11 -20.71 15.83
C ALA A 47 -17.67 -20.25 14.47
N ASN A 48 -18.82 -20.80 14.05
CA ASN A 48 -19.50 -20.36 12.83
C ASN A 48 -19.95 -18.89 12.93
N ALA A 49 -20.49 -18.46 14.08
CA ALA A 49 -20.87 -17.07 14.31
C ALA A 49 -19.67 -16.12 14.25
N GLN A 50 -18.53 -16.51 14.84
CA GLN A 50 -17.28 -15.76 14.78
C GLN A 50 -16.73 -15.66 13.35
N ALA A 51 -16.81 -16.74 12.57
CA ALA A 51 -16.39 -16.74 11.17
C ALA A 51 -17.24 -15.80 10.31
N TRP A 52 -18.57 -15.77 10.52
CA TRP A 52 -19.45 -14.82 9.84
C TRP A 52 -19.18 -13.37 10.26
N ALA A 53 -18.94 -13.11 11.54
CA ALA A 53 -18.57 -11.78 12.01
C ALA A 53 -17.24 -11.30 11.40
N ALA A 54 -16.24 -12.17 11.30
CA ALA A 54 -14.96 -11.87 10.67
C ALA A 54 -15.11 -11.59 9.17
N TYR A 55 -15.96 -12.34 8.45
CA TYR A 55 -16.28 -12.10 7.05
C TYR A 55 -16.94 -10.73 6.83
N HIS A 56 -17.95 -10.38 7.65
CA HIS A 56 -18.60 -9.08 7.58
C HIS A 56 -17.64 -7.92 7.91
N ALA A 57 -16.74 -8.10 8.88
CA ALA A 57 -15.70 -7.12 9.19
C ALA A 57 -14.70 -6.94 8.04
N GLN A 58 -14.30 -8.03 7.35
CA GLN A 58 -13.44 -7.95 6.17
C GLN A 58 -14.11 -7.20 5.02
N GLN A 59 -15.41 -7.45 4.78
CA GLN A 59 -16.18 -6.73 3.77
C GLN A 59 -16.35 -5.24 4.10
N ALA A 60 -16.63 -4.90 5.37
CA ALA A 60 -16.71 -3.51 5.81
C ALA A 60 -15.38 -2.76 5.64
N ASN A 61 -14.25 -3.42 5.93
CA ASN A 61 -12.93 -2.88 5.67
C ASN A 61 -12.69 -2.67 4.17
N ALA A 62 -13.08 -3.62 3.32
CA ALA A 62 -12.96 -3.48 1.86
C ALA A 62 -13.81 -2.32 1.29
N GLN A 63 -15.03 -2.13 1.81
CA GLN A 63 -15.89 -1.00 1.45
C GLN A 63 -15.33 0.34 1.94
N ALA A 64 -14.76 0.37 3.15
CA ALA A 64 -14.07 1.55 3.67
C ALA A 64 -12.89 1.95 2.77
N TRP A 65 -12.10 0.98 2.30
CA TRP A 65 -11.04 1.22 1.31
C TRP A 65 -11.60 1.70 -0.03
N ALA A 66 -12.68 1.11 -0.55
CA ALA A 66 -13.30 1.56 -1.80
C ALA A 66 -13.79 3.01 -1.70
N ASN A 67 -14.43 3.37 -0.59
CA ASN A 67 -14.89 4.74 -0.33
C ASN A 67 -13.74 5.72 -0.21
N TYR A 68 -12.66 5.33 0.47
CA TYR A 68 -11.43 6.11 0.57
C TYR A 68 -10.83 6.39 -0.82
N TYR A 69 -10.71 5.38 -1.68
CA TYR A 69 -10.19 5.55 -3.05
C TYR A 69 -11.14 6.38 -3.93
N ALA A 70 -12.46 6.20 -3.81
CA ALA A 70 -13.44 7.00 -4.54
C ALA A 70 -13.37 8.48 -4.14
N GLN A 71 -13.24 8.76 -2.83
CA GLN A 71 -13.08 10.12 -2.32
C GLN A 71 -11.77 10.76 -2.80
N GLN A 72 -10.68 9.98 -2.83
CA GLN A 72 -9.42 10.44 -3.44
C GLN A 72 -9.59 10.75 -4.93
N GLN A 73 -10.25 9.89 -5.72
CA GLN A 73 -10.48 10.13 -7.15
C GLN A 73 -11.32 11.39 -7.42
N ALA A 74 -12.38 11.60 -6.65
CA ALA A 74 -13.18 12.82 -6.75
C ALA A 74 -12.35 14.08 -6.40
N ALA A 75 -11.51 14.01 -5.37
CA ALA A 75 -10.61 15.09 -4.99
C ALA A 75 -9.55 15.38 -6.07
N GLN A 76 -9.05 14.35 -6.77
CA GLN A 76 -8.10 14.49 -7.88
C GLN A 76 -8.73 15.17 -9.08
N GLN A 77 -9.95 14.78 -9.47
CA GLN A 77 -10.66 15.41 -10.57
C GLN A 77 -10.90 16.88 -10.28
N ALA A 78 -11.32 17.21 -9.05
CA ALA A 78 -11.47 18.59 -8.60
C ALA A 78 -10.13 19.34 -8.58
N ALA A 79 -9.04 18.71 -8.14
CA ALA A 79 -7.70 19.30 -8.12
C ALA A 79 -7.16 19.53 -9.53
N ALA A 80 -7.36 18.60 -10.47
CA ALA A 80 -6.96 18.72 -11.85
C ALA A 80 -7.72 19.84 -12.57
N GLN A 81 -9.03 19.96 -12.32
CA GLN A 81 -9.83 21.08 -12.81
C GLN A 81 -9.32 22.42 -12.26
N ARG A 82 -9.00 22.48 -10.96
CA ARG A 82 -8.42 23.67 -10.32
C ARG A 82 -7.02 24.00 -10.85
N ALA A 83 -6.17 22.99 -11.06
CA ALA A 83 -4.82 23.17 -11.59
C ALA A 83 -4.83 23.62 -13.05
N ALA A 84 -5.74 23.09 -13.87
CA ALA A 84 -5.96 23.54 -15.25
C ALA A 84 -6.41 25.01 -15.28
N ALA A 85 -7.36 25.38 -14.41
CA ALA A 85 -7.79 26.77 -14.25
C ALA A 85 -6.65 27.69 -13.76
N GLN A 86 -5.84 27.23 -12.80
CA GLN A 86 -4.69 27.99 -12.28
C GLN A 86 -3.57 28.14 -13.32
N ARG A 87 -3.27 27.10 -14.11
CA ARG A 87 -2.26 27.15 -15.19
C ARG A 87 -2.70 28.08 -16.31
N ALA A 88 -3.99 28.12 -16.63
CA ALA A 88 -4.55 29.11 -17.55
C ALA A 88 -4.44 30.56 -17.01
N ALA A 89 -4.26 30.74 -15.70
CA ALA A 89 -4.27 32.02 -15.03
C ALA A 89 -2.89 32.52 -14.52
N ARG A 90 -1.79 31.78 -14.69
CA ARG A 90 -0.50 32.09 -14.02
C ARG A 90 0.56 32.67 -14.97
N PRO A 91 1.18 33.82 -14.64
CA PRO A 91 2.43 34.26 -15.28
C PRO A 91 3.60 33.34 -14.89
N ALA A 92 4.67 33.31 -15.71
CA ALA A 92 5.86 32.48 -15.47
C ALA A 92 6.47 32.72 -14.07
N VAL A 93 6.86 31.64 -13.39
CA VAL A 93 7.04 31.59 -11.92
C VAL A 93 8.48 31.83 -11.47
N ALA A 94 8.65 32.71 -10.47
CA ALA A 94 9.80 32.71 -9.56
C ALA A 94 9.36 32.33 -8.13
N GLY A 95 10.02 31.32 -7.54
CA GLY A 95 10.28 31.09 -6.11
C GLY A 95 9.15 31.10 -5.07
N ASN A 96 8.63 29.93 -4.70
CA ASN A 96 7.94 29.70 -3.41
C ASN A 96 7.90 28.20 -3.02
N SER A 97 9.05 27.61 -2.66
CA SER A 97 9.06 26.25 -2.14
C SER A 97 8.48 26.19 -0.72
N GLN A 98 7.48 25.33 -0.51
CA GLN A 98 6.78 25.12 0.77
C GLN A 98 7.61 24.33 1.81
N ILE A 99 8.85 23.97 1.48
CA ILE A 99 9.74 23.17 2.33
C ILE A 99 10.91 24.00 2.86
N ARG A 100 11.24 23.81 4.13
CA ARG A 100 12.45 24.31 4.78
C ARG A 100 13.39 23.13 5.01
N PHE A 101 14.69 23.33 4.83
CA PHE A 101 15.71 22.32 5.03
C PHE A 101 16.86 22.90 5.85
N ASP A 102 17.24 22.23 6.94
CA ASP A 102 18.27 22.70 7.88
C ASP A 102 19.67 22.12 7.61
N GLY A 103 19.83 21.39 6.50
CA GLY A 103 21.05 20.64 6.18
C GLY A 103 20.96 19.15 6.49
N ARG A 104 20.00 18.72 7.31
CA ARG A 104 19.79 17.31 7.67
C ARG A 104 18.34 16.87 7.64
N PHE A 105 17.42 17.70 8.10
CA PHE A 105 15.99 17.43 8.17
C PHE A 105 15.23 18.48 7.41
N ALA A 106 14.09 18.07 6.86
CA ALA A 106 13.17 18.94 6.17
C ALA A 106 11.90 19.15 7.00
N ALA A 107 11.25 20.29 6.81
CA ALA A 107 9.98 20.62 7.42
C ALA A 107 9.09 21.35 6.43
N VAL A 108 7.77 21.19 6.57
CA VAL A 108 6.75 21.95 5.83
C VAL A 108 5.87 22.70 6.84
N GLY A 109 5.17 23.74 6.37
CA GLY A 109 4.26 24.49 7.22
C GLY A 109 3.08 23.63 7.73
N GLN A 110 2.51 23.99 8.88
CA GLN A 110 1.37 23.26 9.48
C GLN A 110 0.10 23.28 8.61
N THR A 111 0.00 24.25 7.69
CA THR A 111 -1.09 24.37 6.71
C THR A 111 -0.89 23.50 5.46
N ALA A 112 0.25 22.80 5.34
CA ALA A 112 0.50 21.86 4.26
C ALA A 112 -0.48 20.68 4.33
N PRO A 113 -0.83 20.04 3.19
CA PRO A 113 -1.63 18.82 3.22
C PRO A 113 -1.04 17.77 4.15
N GLN A 114 -1.89 17.07 4.91
CA GLN A 114 -1.44 16.12 5.93
C GLN A 114 -0.52 15.02 5.34
N ALA A 115 -0.85 14.51 4.15
CA ALA A 115 -0.01 13.54 3.45
C ALA A 115 1.40 14.08 3.14
N LEU A 116 1.52 15.37 2.80
CA LEU A 116 2.81 16.02 2.59
C LEU A 116 3.62 16.13 3.90
N GLN A 117 2.96 16.47 5.01
CA GLN A 117 3.61 16.51 6.32
C GLN A 117 4.15 15.12 6.72
N PHE A 118 3.34 14.07 6.52
CA PHE A 118 3.76 12.69 6.78
C PHE A 118 4.85 12.20 5.84
N ALA A 119 4.83 12.58 4.56
CA ALA A 119 5.90 12.25 3.62
C ALA A 119 7.25 12.86 4.08
N VAL A 120 7.24 14.13 4.51
CA VAL A 120 8.44 14.79 5.02
C VAL A 120 8.93 14.14 6.32
N TYR A 121 8.02 13.82 7.25
CA TYR A 121 8.36 13.11 8.48
C TYR A 121 8.99 11.74 8.19
N ALA A 122 8.37 10.95 7.30
CA ALA A 122 8.88 9.64 6.91
C ALA A 122 10.23 9.71 6.20
N ALA A 123 10.44 10.71 5.33
CA ALA A 123 11.74 10.91 4.70
C ALA A 123 12.82 11.31 5.73
N ASN A 124 12.46 12.08 6.77
CA ASN A 124 13.37 12.39 7.89
C ASN A 124 13.79 11.13 8.68
N THR A 125 12.91 10.14 8.87
CA THR A 125 13.27 8.91 9.61
C THR A 125 14.21 7.98 8.83
N LEU A 126 14.26 8.12 7.51
CA LEU A 126 15.16 7.38 6.63
C LEU A 126 16.58 7.94 6.61
N GLN A 127 16.81 9.16 7.11
CA GLN A 127 18.15 9.75 7.17
C GLN A 127 19.14 8.78 7.83
N ASN A 128 20.30 8.59 7.18
CA ASN A 128 21.40 7.70 7.61
C ASN A 128 21.10 6.20 7.56
N LYS A 129 19.95 5.75 7.04
CA LYS A 129 19.74 4.32 6.78
C LYS A 129 20.69 3.85 5.66
N PRO A 130 21.27 2.64 5.75
CA PRO A 130 22.13 2.07 4.72
C PRO A 130 21.34 1.66 3.48
N TYR A 131 22.05 1.62 2.34
CA TYR A 131 21.52 1.05 1.10
C TYR A 131 21.77 -0.45 1.06
N VAL A 132 20.72 -1.24 0.83
CA VAL A 132 20.83 -2.67 0.52
C VAL A 132 19.84 -2.97 -0.59
N LEU A 133 20.31 -3.54 -1.70
CA LEU A 133 19.46 -3.96 -2.82
C LEU A 133 18.40 -4.96 -2.31
N GLY A 134 17.12 -4.67 -2.51
CA GLY A 134 16.01 -5.47 -2.00
C GLY A 134 15.63 -5.23 -0.53
N GLY A 135 16.42 -4.44 0.23
CA GLY A 135 16.08 -4.07 1.61
C GLY A 135 14.75 -3.32 1.67
N GLY A 136 13.93 -3.54 2.71
CA GLY A 136 12.64 -2.87 2.88
C GLY A 136 11.47 -3.42 2.05
N HIS A 137 11.68 -4.43 1.17
CA HIS A 137 10.59 -5.02 0.38
C HIS A 137 9.77 -6.07 1.13
N ARG A 138 10.43 -6.90 1.95
CA ARG A 138 9.74 -7.96 2.73
C ARG A 138 9.01 -7.38 3.95
N ASN A 139 9.63 -6.40 4.60
CA ASN A 139 9.07 -5.67 5.73
C ASN A 139 9.39 -4.20 5.53
N ILE A 140 8.38 -3.33 5.58
CA ILE A 140 8.59 -1.90 5.35
C ILE A 140 9.31 -1.24 6.52
N GLU A 141 9.21 -1.79 7.74
CA GLU A 141 10.02 -1.39 8.88
C GLU A 141 11.34 -2.17 8.87
N ASP A 142 12.31 -1.71 8.09
CA ASP A 142 13.61 -2.36 7.95
C ASP A 142 14.76 -1.47 8.47
N SER A 143 15.88 -2.13 8.70
CA SER A 143 17.19 -1.56 9.00
C SER A 143 17.87 -0.93 7.79
N ALA A 144 17.54 -1.38 6.57
CA ALA A 144 18.15 -0.94 5.31
C ALA A 144 17.12 -0.85 4.17
N TYR A 145 17.39 -0.01 3.16
CA TYR A 145 16.44 0.24 2.07
C TYR A 145 17.14 0.31 0.71
N ASP A 146 16.44 -0.09 -0.35
CA ASP A 146 16.83 0.18 -1.73
C ASP A 146 16.11 1.43 -2.28
N CYS A 147 16.34 1.76 -3.56
CA CYS A 147 15.76 2.95 -4.19
C CYS A 147 14.22 2.93 -4.16
N SER A 148 13.64 1.77 -4.44
CA SER A 148 12.22 1.56 -4.60
C SER A 148 11.50 1.36 -3.27
N SER A 149 12.10 0.68 -2.30
CA SER A 149 11.56 0.56 -0.96
C SER A 149 11.70 1.85 -0.16
N SER A 150 12.74 2.66 -0.39
CA SER A 150 12.84 4.01 0.20
C SER A 150 11.70 4.91 -0.28
N THR A 151 11.45 4.90 -1.60
CA THR A 151 10.34 5.64 -2.21
C THR A 151 9.01 5.12 -1.67
N SER A 152 8.86 3.80 -1.59
CA SER A 152 7.65 3.17 -1.05
C SER A 152 7.42 3.49 0.43
N TYR A 153 8.47 3.49 1.26
CA TYR A 153 8.39 3.79 2.69
C TYR A 153 7.75 5.16 2.91
N VAL A 154 8.27 6.19 2.23
CA VAL A 154 7.75 7.55 2.32
C VAL A 154 6.27 7.60 1.91
N LEU A 155 5.91 6.98 0.79
CA LEU A 155 4.54 7.00 0.29
C LEU A 155 3.57 6.19 1.16
N ILE A 156 4.01 5.05 1.72
CA ILE A 156 3.21 4.23 2.64
C ILE A 156 2.95 5.00 3.93
N LYS A 157 3.98 5.61 4.52
CA LYS A 157 3.84 6.43 5.72
C LYS A 157 3.01 7.70 5.50
N ALA A 158 2.97 8.21 4.27
CA ALA A 158 2.10 9.31 3.86
C ALA A 158 0.65 8.89 3.54
N GLY A 159 0.33 7.59 3.55
CA GLY A 159 -0.99 7.07 3.15
C GLY A 159 -1.26 7.17 1.65
N LEU A 160 -0.21 7.33 0.83
CA LEU A 160 -0.28 7.48 -0.63
C LEU A 160 -0.04 6.16 -1.38
N LEU A 161 0.42 5.13 -0.67
CA LEU A 161 0.72 3.81 -1.22
C LEU A 161 0.39 2.74 -0.18
N ASN A 162 -0.10 1.57 -0.61
CA ASN A 162 -0.58 0.51 0.30
C ASN A 162 0.35 -0.71 0.38
N ARG A 163 1.37 -0.80 -0.48
CA ARG A 163 2.36 -1.87 -0.50
C ARG A 163 3.67 -1.40 -1.11
N CYS A 164 4.77 -2.06 -0.82
CA CYS A 164 6.05 -1.76 -1.46
C CYS A 164 5.98 -2.05 -2.97
N LEU A 165 6.52 -1.15 -3.78
CA LEU A 165 6.64 -1.31 -5.23
C LEU A 165 8.11 -1.37 -5.64
N SER A 166 8.40 -2.17 -6.66
CA SER A 166 9.67 -2.10 -7.39
C SER A 166 9.75 -0.85 -8.29
N SER A 167 10.96 -0.50 -8.72
CA SER A 167 11.19 0.60 -9.67
C SER A 167 10.42 0.41 -10.99
N LYS A 168 10.20 -0.84 -11.41
CA LYS A 168 9.41 -1.16 -12.60
C LYS A 168 7.91 -0.89 -12.39
N GLU A 169 7.36 -1.27 -11.24
CA GLU A 169 5.94 -1.05 -10.92
C GLU A 169 5.60 0.43 -10.74
N PHE A 170 6.56 1.24 -10.27
CA PHE A 170 6.39 2.70 -10.20
C PHE A 170 6.13 3.36 -11.56
N ALA A 171 6.50 2.72 -12.68
CA ALA A 171 6.26 3.25 -14.02
C ALA A 171 4.78 3.48 -14.32
N THR A 172 3.91 2.71 -13.66
CA THR A 172 2.45 2.77 -13.81
C THR A 172 1.73 3.32 -12.58
N TYR A 173 2.47 3.70 -11.53
CA TYR A 173 1.88 4.25 -10.30
C TYR A 173 1.48 5.72 -10.49
N GLY A 174 0.35 6.10 -9.88
CA GLY A 174 -0.12 7.49 -9.88
C GLY A 174 -0.38 8.06 -11.28
N GLN A 175 -0.24 9.37 -11.43
CA GLN A 175 -0.41 10.08 -12.70
C GLN A 175 0.94 10.36 -13.37
N ALA A 176 0.93 10.50 -14.70
CA ALA A 176 2.12 10.91 -15.45
C ALA A 176 2.39 12.41 -15.25
N GLY A 177 3.67 12.78 -15.26
CA GLY A 177 4.11 14.17 -15.10
C GLY A 177 4.54 14.50 -13.67
N GLU A 178 5.07 15.71 -13.51
CA GLU A 178 5.46 16.25 -12.21
C GLU A 178 4.23 16.56 -11.36
N GLY A 179 4.30 16.22 -10.07
CA GLY A 179 3.29 16.55 -9.08
C GLY A 179 3.47 17.95 -8.51
N ARG A 180 2.44 18.45 -7.85
CA ARG A 180 2.44 19.78 -7.23
C ARG A 180 3.43 19.89 -6.06
N PHE A 181 3.53 18.83 -5.29
CA PHE A 181 4.35 18.69 -4.08
C PHE A 181 5.30 17.49 -4.20
N ILE A 182 4.83 16.35 -4.67
CA ILE A 182 5.63 15.12 -4.75
C ILE A 182 5.76 14.71 -6.21
N THR A 183 6.99 14.67 -6.71
CA THR A 183 7.31 14.03 -8.00
C THR A 183 8.18 12.82 -7.76
N ILE A 184 7.76 11.67 -8.27
CA ILE A 184 8.49 10.41 -8.30
C ILE A 184 9.17 10.33 -9.66
N TRP A 185 10.48 10.21 -9.66
CA TRP A 185 11.29 10.10 -10.86
C TRP A 185 11.57 8.64 -11.10
N VAL A 186 11.00 8.07 -12.17
CA VAL A 186 11.05 6.64 -12.42
C VAL A 186 11.91 6.32 -13.62
N LYS A 187 12.92 5.48 -13.44
CA LYS A 187 13.60 4.77 -14.51
C LYS A 187 13.34 3.26 -14.33
N PRO A 188 12.38 2.68 -15.08
CA PRO A 188 11.86 1.35 -14.80
C PRO A 188 12.95 0.27 -14.80
N GLY A 189 13.01 -0.53 -13.74
CA GLY A 189 14.00 -1.61 -13.60
C GLY A 189 15.40 -1.16 -13.18
N GLU A 190 15.68 0.16 -13.11
CA GLU A 190 17.01 0.68 -12.77
C GLU A 190 17.00 1.51 -11.49
N HIS A 191 16.23 2.61 -11.45
CA HIS A 191 16.26 3.53 -10.31
C HIS A 191 14.93 4.25 -10.13
N VAL A 192 14.59 4.54 -8.89
CA VAL A 192 13.46 5.42 -8.55
C VAL A 192 13.81 6.25 -7.33
N PHE A 193 13.39 7.51 -7.34
CA PHE A 193 13.53 8.42 -6.22
C PHE A 193 12.40 9.46 -6.27
N MET A 194 12.37 10.39 -5.33
CA MET A 194 11.37 11.46 -5.37
C MET A 194 11.94 12.83 -5.02
N THR A 195 11.20 13.86 -5.40
CA THR A 195 11.35 15.22 -4.90
C THR A 195 10.09 15.61 -4.15
N ILE A 196 10.26 16.15 -2.94
CA ILE A 196 9.19 16.67 -2.09
C ILE A 196 9.38 18.19 -1.99
N CYS A 197 8.44 18.96 -2.56
CA CYS A 197 8.55 20.40 -2.76
C CYS A 197 9.87 20.82 -3.44
N GLY A 198 10.33 19.99 -4.38
CA GLY A 198 11.61 20.18 -5.08
C GLY A 198 12.86 19.71 -4.32
N LEU A 199 12.78 19.39 -3.02
CA LEU A 199 13.91 18.81 -2.29
C LEU A 199 14.01 17.31 -2.60
N ARG A 200 15.18 16.85 -3.02
CA ARG A 200 15.38 15.47 -3.47
C ARG A 200 15.56 14.52 -2.30
N MET A 201 14.78 13.43 -2.27
CA MET A 201 14.94 12.28 -1.40
C MET A 201 15.37 11.08 -2.25
N ASP A 202 16.60 10.61 -2.07
CA ASP A 202 17.24 9.68 -3.02
C ASP A 202 18.29 8.81 -2.32
N THR A 203 18.44 7.58 -2.81
CA THR A 203 19.50 6.66 -2.36
C THR A 203 20.80 6.87 -3.14
N SER A 204 20.74 7.46 -4.34
CA SER A 204 21.95 7.79 -5.10
C SER A 204 22.61 9.08 -4.62
N GLY A 205 23.94 9.06 -4.51
CA GLY A 205 24.72 10.21 -4.08
C GLY A 205 26.24 10.06 -4.24
N GLN A 206 26.99 10.44 -3.21
CA GLN A 206 28.45 10.59 -3.24
C GLN A 206 29.20 9.38 -2.68
N VAL A 207 28.59 8.62 -1.76
CA VAL A 207 29.24 7.49 -1.07
C VAL A 207 28.58 6.18 -1.49
N ALA A 208 29.38 5.16 -1.80
CA ALA A 208 28.86 3.82 -2.10
C ALA A 208 28.17 3.19 -0.88
N GLY A 209 27.07 2.48 -1.09
CA GLY A 209 26.30 1.83 0.00
C GLY A 209 25.50 2.80 0.87
N GLU A 210 25.52 4.09 0.52
CA GLU A 210 24.79 5.10 1.27
C GLU A 210 23.30 5.05 0.89
N GLY A 211 22.43 4.81 1.88
CA GLY A 211 20.99 4.70 1.65
C GLY A 211 20.25 6.04 1.58
N PRO A 212 18.93 6.01 1.73
CA PRO A 212 18.07 7.16 1.43
C PRO A 212 18.39 8.38 2.28
N ARG A 213 18.43 9.56 1.65
CA ARG A 213 18.47 10.84 2.37
C ARG A 213 18.10 12.03 1.50
N TRP A 214 17.86 13.14 2.18
CA TRP A 214 17.76 14.47 1.58
C TRP A 214 19.05 14.88 0.88
N ARG A 215 18.90 15.41 -0.34
CA ARG A 215 19.98 15.89 -1.18
C ARG A 215 19.65 17.28 -1.71
N THR A 216 20.59 18.19 -1.56
CA THR A 216 20.52 19.55 -2.12
C THR A 216 21.19 19.66 -3.48
N LYS A 217 22.21 18.83 -3.74
CA LYS A 217 22.85 18.77 -5.05
C LYS A 217 21.85 18.29 -6.10
N GLY A 218 21.78 18.99 -7.23
CA GLY A 218 21.00 18.54 -8.39
C GLY A 218 21.45 17.18 -8.93
N ARG A 219 20.65 16.61 -9.84
CA ARG A 219 21.04 15.47 -10.68
C ARG A 219 20.43 15.63 -12.06
N SER A 220 21.00 14.92 -13.02
CA SER A 220 20.31 14.70 -14.29
C SER A 220 19.05 13.86 -14.07
N TYR A 221 17.96 14.30 -14.71
CA TYR A 221 16.69 13.58 -14.84
C TYR A 221 16.59 12.83 -16.18
N ALA A 222 17.67 12.81 -16.99
CA ALA A 222 17.67 12.11 -18.27
C ALA A 222 17.31 10.62 -18.10
N GLY A 223 16.34 10.16 -18.88
CA GLY A 223 15.82 8.80 -18.81
C GLY A 223 14.84 8.52 -17.66
N PHE A 224 14.54 9.51 -16.81
CA PHE A 224 13.50 9.39 -15.81
C PHE A 224 12.16 9.91 -16.36
N SER A 225 11.12 9.12 -16.18
CA SER A 225 9.74 9.52 -16.43
C SER A 225 9.13 10.00 -15.11
N PRO A 226 8.70 11.28 -15.01
CA PRO A 226 8.05 11.77 -13.80
C PRO A 226 6.66 11.17 -13.64
N ARG A 227 6.35 10.80 -12.40
CA ARG A 227 5.05 10.34 -11.92
C ARG A 227 4.73 11.10 -10.63
N HIS A 228 3.47 11.16 -10.23
CA HIS A 228 3.11 11.67 -8.92
C HIS A 228 1.94 10.92 -8.30
N PRO A 229 1.90 10.79 -6.97
CA PRO A 229 0.69 10.38 -6.29
C PRO A 229 -0.43 11.34 -6.66
N PHE A 230 -1.61 10.76 -6.83
CA PHE A 230 -2.80 11.51 -7.09
C PHE A 230 -3.05 12.65 -6.07
N GLY A 231 -3.31 13.87 -6.58
CA GLY A 231 -3.55 15.04 -5.73
C GLY A 231 -2.30 15.61 -5.03
N MET A 232 -1.11 15.09 -5.36
CA MET A 232 0.18 15.54 -4.86
C MET A 232 1.07 16.13 -5.94
#